data_AF-A0A8H8SWS6-F1
#
_entry.id   AF-A0A8H8SWS6-F1
#
_cell.length_a   1.000
_cell.length_b   1.000
_cell.length_c   1.000
_cell.angle_alpha   90.00
_cell.angle_beta   90.00
_cell.angle_gamma   90.00
#
_symmetry.space_group_name_H-M   'P 1'
#
loop_
_entity.id
_entity.type
_entity.pdbx_description
1 polymer ?
#
loop_
_entity_poly.entity_id
_entity_poly.type
_entity_poly.pdbx_seq_one_letter_code
_entity_poly.pdbx_strand_id
1 'polypeptide(L)'
;MSSAKSAISTIILAFVAALGVQAETHTVTFDNRCGYGTPTLIQDGRVLSTGGAYTSYGPLTAAIAYLQTGACGFNGENCSLLETTLVNPTCAGCGSSTDVSLIPRTHSR
;
A
#
# COMPACT_ATOMS: atom_id res chain seq x y z
N MET A 1 37.07 -8.46 -36.38
CA MET A 1 36.53 -9.10 -35.14
C MET A 1 36.12 -8.10 -34.04
N SER A 2 35.96 -6.80 -34.35
CA SER A 2 35.61 -5.75 -33.34
C SER A 2 34.12 -5.33 -33.42
N SER A 3 33.57 -5.18 -34.64
CA SER A 3 32.18 -4.75 -34.84
C SER A 3 31.14 -5.76 -34.33
N ALA A 4 31.42 -7.06 -34.41
CA ALA A 4 30.52 -8.10 -33.89
C ALA A 4 30.41 -8.05 -32.36
N LYS A 5 31.50 -7.73 -31.65
CA LYS A 5 31.50 -7.61 -30.18
C LYS A 5 30.67 -6.40 -29.71
N SER A 6 30.76 -5.29 -30.45
CA SER A 6 29.99 -4.08 -30.18
C SER A 6 28.48 -4.27 -30.45
N ALA A 7 28.13 -4.94 -31.55
CA ALA A 7 26.73 -5.26 -31.88
C ALA A 7 26.09 -6.26 -30.90
N ILE A 8 26.86 -7.24 -30.42
CA ILE A 8 26.37 -8.20 -29.40
C ILE A 8 26.11 -7.47 -28.06
N SER A 9 26.99 -6.54 -27.68
CA SER A 9 26.85 -5.79 -26.42
C SER A 9 25.64 -4.86 -26.39
N THR A 10 25.27 -4.24 -27.51
CA THR A 10 24.09 -3.37 -27.59
C THR A 10 22.78 -4.15 -27.58
N ILE A 11 22.75 -5.34 -28.18
CA ILE A 11 21.59 -6.24 -28.17
C ILE A 11 21.29 -6.74 -26.74
N ILE A 12 22.32 -7.09 -25.97
CA ILE A 12 22.15 -7.56 -24.58
C ILE A 12 21.55 -6.47 -23.67
N LEU A 13 22.03 -5.22 -23.80
CA LEU A 13 21.53 -4.12 -22.97
C LEU A 13 20.06 -3.77 -23.28
N ALA A 14 19.68 -3.81 -24.56
CA ALA A 14 18.30 -3.60 -24.98
C ALA A 14 17.36 -4.74 -24.52
N PHE A 15 17.85 -5.98 -24.48
CA PHE A 15 17.07 -7.13 -24.00
C PHE A 15 16.83 -7.07 -22.49
N VAL A 16 17.82 -6.64 -21.68
CA VAL A 16 17.66 -6.46 -20.22
C VAL A 16 16.65 -5.35 -19.91
N ALA A 17 16.61 -4.26 -20.70
CA ALA A 17 15.61 -3.20 -20.53
C ALA A 17 14.18 -3.62 -20.95
N ALA A 18 14.05 -4.62 -21.84
CA ALA A 18 12.77 -5.16 -22.29
C ALA A 18 12.18 -6.22 -21.34
N LEU A 19 12.97 -6.75 -20.39
CA LEU A 19 12.46 -7.50 -19.25
C LEU A 19 11.81 -6.50 -18.29
N GLY A 20 10.59 -6.08 -18.59
CA GLY A 20 9.83 -5.16 -17.75
C GLY A 20 9.86 -5.63 -16.30
N VAL A 21 10.44 -4.82 -15.41
CA VAL A 21 10.25 -4.99 -13.97
C VAL A 21 8.75 -4.88 -13.75
N GLN A 22 8.11 -5.99 -13.41
CA GLN A 22 6.74 -5.97 -12.92
C GLN A 22 6.77 -5.33 -11.54
N ALA A 23 6.79 -4.00 -11.52
CA ALA A 23 6.73 -3.23 -10.30
C ALA A 23 5.35 -3.46 -9.69
N GLU A 24 5.34 -4.04 -8.50
CA GLU A 24 4.13 -4.16 -7.69
C GLU A 24 3.57 -2.77 -7.39
N THR A 25 2.27 -2.59 -7.61
CA THR A 25 1.59 -1.33 -7.31
C THR A 25 0.23 -1.60 -6.70
N HIS A 26 -0.11 -0.86 -5.65
CA HIS A 26 -1.41 -0.97 -4.98
C HIS A 26 -2.03 0.39 -4.79
N THR A 27 -3.31 0.54 -5.16
CA THR A 27 -4.05 1.80 -4.99
C THR A 27 -5.14 1.63 -3.95
N VAL A 28 -5.13 2.50 -2.94
CA VAL A 28 -6.18 2.63 -1.93
C VAL A 28 -7.02 3.85 -2.27
N THR A 29 -8.33 3.67 -2.40
CA THR A 29 -9.30 4.75 -2.59
C THR A 29 -10.37 4.69 -1.51
N PHE A 30 -10.76 5.85 -0.99
CA PHE A 30 -11.83 5.95 -0.01
C PHE A 30 -13.12 6.44 -0.65
N ASP A 31 -14.23 5.80 -0.31
CA ASP A 31 -15.57 6.27 -0.61
C ASP A 31 -16.29 6.62 0.70
N ASN A 32 -16.22 7.89 1.09
CA ASN A 32 -16.89 8.37 2.30
C ASN A 32 -18.29 8.87 1.97
N ARG A 33 -19.29 8.00 2.17
CA ARG A 33 -20.71 8.36 2.00
C ARG A 33 -21.39 8.87 3.27
N CYS A 34 -20.64 9.06 4.36
CA CYS A 34 -21.21 9.53 5.62
C CYS A 34 -21.55 11.03 5.59
N GLY A 35 -20.91 11.81 4.71
CA GLY A 35 -21.06 13.27 4.66
C GLY A 35 -20.31 14.02 5.77
N TYR A 36 -19.56 13.29 6.60
CA TYR A 36 -18.69 13.83 7.65
C TYR A 36 -17.47 12.93 7.86
N GLY A 37 -16.49 13.42 8.62
CA GLY A 37 -15.25 12.72 8.91
C GLY A 37 -14.26 12.70 7.75
N THR A 38 -13.02 12.34 8.05
CA THR A 38 -11.91 12.31 7.09
C THR A 38 -11.31 10.91 7.05
N PRO A 39 -11.46 10.17 5.93
CA PRO A 39 -10.75 8.90 5.77
C PRO A 39 -9.25 9.14 5.91
N THR A 40 -8.60 8.36 6.74
CA THR A 40 -7.18 8.50 7.06
C THR A 40 -6.51 7.15 6.85
N LEU A 41 -5.45 7.12 6.04
CA LEU A 41 -4.58 5.97 5.81
C LEU A 41 -3.23 6.22 6.48
N ILE A 42 -2.77 5.28 7.30
CA ILE A 42 -1.52 5.37 8.05
C ILE A 42 -0.72 4.08 7.87
N GLN A 43 0.60 4.23 7.78
CA GLN A 43 1.55 3.11 7.84
C GLN A 43 2.79 3.58 8.61
N ASP A 44 3.32 2.73 9.49
CA ASP A 44 4.54 3.00 10.26
C ASP A 44 4.55 4.38 10.95
N GLY A 45 3.41 4.77 11.52
CA GLY A 45 3.25 6.05 12.21
C GLY A 45 3.22 7.28 11.30
N ARG A 46 3.11 7.10 9.98
CA ARG A 46 3.01 8.19 8.99
C ARG A 46 1.65 8.19 8.31
N VAL A 47 1.05 9.37 8.21
CA VAL A 47 -0.14 9.59 7.38
C VAL A 47 0.24 9.53 5.90
N LEU A 48 -0.35 8.58 5.20
CA LEU A 48 -0.17 8.35 3.76
C LEU A 48 -1.24 9.07 2.93
N SER A 49 -2.46 9.17 3.45
CA SER A 49 -3.58 9.87 2.82
C SER A 49 -4.62 10.33 3.84
N THR A 50 -5.28 11.45 3.55
CA THR A 50 -6.43 11.98 4.30
C THR A 50 -7.67 12.09 3.40
N GLY A 51 -7.89 11.10 2.54
CA GLY A 51 -9.09 10.94 1.71
C GLY A 51 -8.84 10.87 0.21
N GLY A 52 -7.65 11.28 -0.26
CA GLY A 52 -7.25 11.10 -1.66
C GLY A 52 -6.88 9.65 -1.97
N ALA A 53 -6.89 9.30 -3.26
CA ALA A 53 -6.32 8.03 -3.71
C ALA A 53 -4.83 7.98 -3.36
N TYR A 54 -4.38 6.89 -2.75
CA TYR A 54 -2.97 6.64 -2.44
C TYR A 54 -2.48 5.47 -3.27
N THR A 55 -1.38 5.64 -3.99
CA THR A 55 -0.72 4.55 -4.73
C THR A 55 0.60 4.22 -4.06
N SER A 56 0.75 2.98 -3.60
CA SER A 56 2.02 2.39 -3.20
C SER A 56 2.73 1.82 -4.42
N TYR A 57 4.01 2.12 -4.59
CA TYR A 57 4.88 1.53 -5.62
C TYR A 57 5.69 0.37 -5.02
N GLY A 58 4.95 -0.59 -4.46
CA GLY A 58 5.46 -1.77 -3.76
C GLY A 58 4.43 -2.27 -2.74
N PRO A 59 4.79 -3.29 -1.95
CA PRO A 59 3.99 -3.77 -0.82
C PRO A 59 3.47 -2.65 0.08
N LEU A 60 2.19 -2.73 0.47
CA LEU A 60 1.62 -1.89 1.53
C LEU A 60 1.28 -2.80 2.72
N THR A 61 2.24 -3.01 3.61
CA THR A 61 2.10 -3.94 4.74
C THR A 61 1.68 -3.23 6.03
N ALA A 62 0.81 -3.88 6.82
CA ALA A 62 0.39 -3.39 8.14
C ALA A 62 -0.13 -1.94 8.14
N ALA A 63 -0.74 -1.51 7.04
CA ALA A 63 -1.36 -0.19 6.97
C ALA A 63 -2.73 -0.23 7.63
N ILE A 64 -3.13 0.90 8.20
CA ILE A 64 -4.38 1.06 8.92
C ILE A 64 -5.16 2.18 8.25
N ALA A 65 -6.44 1.95 8.03
CA ALA A 65 -7.35 2.99 7.61
C ALA A 65 -8.51 3.14 8.59
N TYR A 66 -8.98 4.37 8.78
CA TYR A 66 -10.13 4.67 9.63
C TYR A 66 -10.77 5.99 9.22
N LEU A 67 -12.01 6.21 9.65
CA LEU A 67 -12.70 7.48 9.45
C LEU A 67 -12.43 8.38 10.67
N GLN A 68 -11.55 9.37 10.53
CA GLN A 68 -11.28 10.33 11.59
C GLN A 68 -12.48 11.27 11.75
N THR A 69 -13.10 11.24 12.94
CA THR A 69 -14.26 12.09 13.30
C THR A 69 -13.93 13.14 14.35
N GLY A 70 -12.68 13.18 14.82
CA GLY A 70 -12.17 13.97 15.94
C GLY A 70 -12.00 13.16 17.23
N ALA A 71 -12.64 11.99 17.33
CA ALA A 71 -12.57 11.11 18.50
C ALA A 71 -11.54 9.98 18.39
N CYS A 72 -11.07 9.68 17.16
CA CYS A 72 -10.12 8.60 16.94
C CYS A 72 -8.71 9.04 17.32
N GLY A 73 -7.96 8.17 17.97
CA GLY A 73 -6.53 8.37 18.19
C GLY A 73 -5.72 8.38 16.88
N PHE A 74 -4.42 8.63 17.00
CA PHE A 74 -3.55 8.77 15.84
C PHE A 74 -3.45 7.46 15.03
N ASN A 75 -3.53 6.29 15.64
CA ASN A 75 -3.57 5.00 14.92
C ASN A 75 -4.99 4.43 14.87
N GLY A 76 -6.00 5.32 14.92
CA GLY A 76 -7.42 4.99 14.94
C GLY A 76 -7.90 4.30 16.22
N GLU A 77 -7.21 4.53 17.34
CA GLU A 77 -7.67 4.12 18.67
C GLU A 77 -9.09 4.63 18.94
N ASN A 78 -9.92 3.83 19.63
CA ASN A 78 -11.33 4.11 19.91
C ASN A 78 -12.25 4.20 18.67
N CYS A 79 -11.80 3.78 17.49
CA CYS A 79 -12.58 3.76 16.26
C CYS A 79 -12.52 2.40 15.57
N SER A 80 -13.48 2.15 14.66
CA SER A 80 -13.39 1.01 13.74
C SER A 80 -12.21 1.20 12.79
N LEU A 81 -11.44 0.14 12.59
CA LEU A 81 -10.25 0.12 11.76
C LEU A 81 -10.43 -0.82 10.57
N LEU A 82 -9.78 -0.49 9.46
CA LEU A 82 -9.38 -1.46 8.46
C LEU A 82 -7.89 -1.74 8.64
N GLU A 83 -7.53 -2.98 8.88
CA GLU A 83 -6.15 -3.45 8.90
C GLU A 83 -5.86 -4.08 7.54
N THR A 84 -4.82 -3.61 6.86
CA THR A 84 -4.58 -3.90 5.44
C THR A 84 -3.14 -4.30 5.20
N THR A 85 -2.99 -5.39 4.45
CA THR A 85 -1.75 -5.78 3.79
C THR A 85 -2.06 -5.98 2.32
N LEU A 86 -1.42 -5.21 1.43
CA LEU A 86 -1.53 -5.38 -0.02
C LEU A 86 -0.18 -5.84 -0.54
N VAL A 87 -0.13 -7.10 -0.97
CA VAL A 87 1.09 -7.75 -1.45
C VAL A 87 0.80 -8.67 -2.63
N ASN A 88 1.72 -8.74 -3.59
CA ASN A 88 1.70 -9.79 -4.60
C ASN A 88 1.93 -11.16 -3.95
N PRO A 89 1.04 -12.15 -4.14
CA PRO A 89 1.17 -13.44 -3.47
C PRO A 89 2.39 -14.20 -3.97
N THR A 90 3.18 -14.73 -3.04
CA THR A 90 4.33 -15.62 -3.32
C THR A 90 4.04 -17.09 -3.00
N CYS A 91 2.94 -17.35 -2.30
CA CYS A 91 2.39 -18.68 -2.02
C CYS A 91 0.85 -18.63 -1.94
N ALA A 92 0.21 -19.79 -2.03
CA ALA A 92 -1.25 -19.89 -1.89
C ALA A 92 -1.69 -19.38 -0.51
N GLY A 93 -2.53 -18.34 -0.48
CA GLY A 93 -3.02 -17.71 0.74
C GLY A 93 -2.12 -16.62 1.34
N CYS A 94 -0.94 -16.36 0.78
CA CYS A 94 0.04 -15.38 1.30
C CYS A 94 -0.07 -13.99 0.65
N GLY A 95 -1.20 -13.70 0.01
CA GLY A 95 -1.43 -12.45 -0.74
C GLY A 95 -1.98 -11.34 0.14
N SER A 96 -2.58 -10.36 -0.53
CA SER A 96 -3.29 -9.28 0.14
C SER A 96 -4.39 -9.77 1.09
N SER A 97 -4.54 -9.08 2.21
CA SER A 97 -5.62 -9.27 3.18
C SER A 97 -6.07 -7.91 3.71
N THR A 98 -7.37 -7.77 3.88
CA THR A 98 -7.98 -6.64 4.58
C THR A 98 -9.05 -7.17 5.51
N ASP A 99 -9.01 -6.74 6.76
CA ASP A 99 -10.02 -7.05 7.74
C ASP A 99 -10.55 -5.78 8.41
N VAL A 100 -11.74 -5.90 9.00
CA VAL A 100 -12.38 -4.83 9.75
C VAL A 100 -12.27 -5.18 11.23
N SER A 101 -11.59 -4.32 11.98
CA SER A 101 -11.46 -4.47 13.43
C SER A 101 -12.40 -3.51 14.14
N LEU A 102 -13.31 -4.07 14.93
CA LEU A 102 -14.18 -3.34 15.86
C LEU A 102 -13.64 -3.36 17.29
N ILE A 103 -12.50 -4.02 17.50
CA ILE A 103 -11.87 -4.10 18.81
C ILE A 103 -11.14 -2.77 19.03
N PRO A 104 -11.53 -1.98 20.06
CA PRO A 104 -10.86 -0.71 20.33
C PRO A 104 -9.39 -0.97 20.66
N ARG A 105 -8.48 -0.39 19.87
CA ARG A 105 -7.07 -0.35 20.26
C ARG A 105 -6.93 0.62 21.42
N THR A 106 -6.74 0.09 22.62
CA THR A 106 -6.39 0.90 23.79
C THR A 106 -4.89 1.14 23.75
N HIS A 107 -4.45 2.38 23.83
CA HIS A 107 -3.05 2.66 24.10
C HIS A 107 -2.80 2.23 25.56
N SER A 108 -2.10 1.11 25.77
CA SER A 108 -1.54 0.78 27.07
C SER A 108 -0.57 1.90 27.44
N ARG A 109 -1.00 2.77 28.36
CA ARG A 109 -0.10 3.74 28.99
C ARG A 109 1.09 3.04 29.62
#